data_AF-A0A7V3A4Z4-F1
#
_entry.id   AF-A0A7V3A4Z4-F1
#
_cell.length_a   1.000
_cell.length_b   1.000
_cell.length_c   1.000
_cell.angle_alpha   90.00
_cell.angle_beta   90.00
_cell.angle_gamma   90.00
#
_symmetry.space_group_name_H-M   'P 1'
#
loop_
_entity.id
_entity.type
_entity.pdbx_description
1 polymer ?
#
loop_
_entity_poly.entity_id
_entity_poly.type
_entity_poly.pdbx_seq_one_letter_code
_entity_poly.pdbx_strand_id
1 'polypeptide(L)'
;MKPFYTEQDLVFKHTEIGGLLHDVQTYGILNPEQRSTLVRLLEEARTSGELKEFPDINAHVGVDQEKEEFVLAIHDVYDPRNLLTVLFERLTSREEEDPQMDKEHALKLIESYLGVIEKRERVNLQEVKKKLIQLTSSMKDTMALFQGDEFSDQDLEKLSQALDKAYFEPLSELLEGILVTIAGN
;
A
#
# COMPACT_ATOMS: atom_id res chain seq x y z
N MET A 1 -11.67 -10.10 -4.79
CA MET A 1 -10.68 -10.38 -5.87
C MET A 1 -9.38 -10.84 -5.21
N LYS A 2 -8.47 -11.58 -5.86
CA LYS A 2 -7.14 -11.78 -5.26
C LYS A 2 -6.37 -10.45 -5.30
N PRO A 3 -5.69 -10.05 -4.22
CA PRO A 3 -4.93 -8.80 -4.22
C PRO A 3 -3.75 -8.91 -5.20
N PHE A 4 -3.38 -7.77 -5.78
CA PHE A 4 -2.31 -7.65 -6.78
C PHE A 4 -0.92 -7.94 -6.20
N TYR A 5 -0.78 -7.78 -4.88
CA TYR A 5 0.43 -7.99 -4.08
C TYR A 5 0.04 -8.27 -2.62
N THR A 6 1.00 -8.71 -1.82
CA THR A 6 0.86 -9.18 -0.45
C THR A 6 1.92 -8.55 0.46
N GLU A 7 1.90 -8.89 1.76
CA GLU A 7 2.92 -8.46 2.72
C GLU A 7 4.32 -9.06 2.50
N GLN A 8 4.50 -9.96 1.51
CA GLN A 8 5.80 -10.52 1.15
C GLN A 8 6.45 -9.81 -0.03
N ASP A 9 5.74 -8.86 -0.66
CA ASP A 9 6.15 -8.26 -1.91
C ASP A 9 6.74 -6.86 -1.70
N LEU A 10 7.77 -6.53 -2.49
CA LEU A 10 8.24 -5.17 -2.68
C LEU A 10 7.43 -4.53 -3.81
N VAL A 11 6.73 -3.44 -3.53
CA VAL A 11 5.74 -2.86 -4.46
C VAL A 11 6.16 -1.46 -4.87
N PHE A 12 6.28 -1.24 -6.18
CA PHE A 12 6.47 0.09 -6.76
C PHE A 12 5.19 0.50 -7.47
N LYS A 13 4.80 1.77 -7.29
CA LYS A 13 3.65 2.36 -7.96
C LYS A 13 4.01 3.71 -8.53
N HIS A 14 3.54 4.00 -9.74
CA HIS A 14 3.74 5.30 -10.36
C HIS A 14 2.70 5.55 -11.47
N THR A 15 2.24 6.78 -11.64
CA THR A 15 1.28 7.16 -12.70
C THR A 15 1.87 7.04 -14.11
N GLU A 16 3.18 7.23 -14.22
CA GLU A 16 3.93 7.12 -15.48
C GLU A 16 4.97 5.98 -15.45
N ILE A 17 5.08 5.24 -16.56
CA ILE A 17 6.11 4.20 -16.76
C ILE A 17 7.52 4.75 -16.49
N GLY A 18 7.81 5.99 -16.94
CA GLY A 18 9.11 6.61 -16.77
C GLY A 18 9.54 6.76 -15.31
N GLY A 19 8.61 7.15 -14.43
CA GLY A 19 8.88 7.25 -13.00
C GLY A 19 9.01 5.88 -12.33
N LEU A 20 8.15 4.92 -12.68
CA LEU A 20 8.28 3.55 -12.17
C LEU A 20 9.65 2.94 -12.49
N LEU A 21 10.14 3.14 -13.72
CA LEU A 21 11.47 2.70 -14.11
C LEU A 21 12.58 3.37 -13.30
N HIS A 22 12.43 4.67 -13.02
CA HIS A 22 13.39 5.41 -12.22
C HIS A 22 13.46 4.87 -10.79
N ASP A 23 12.32 4.60 -10.17
CA ASP A 23 12.25 4.10 -8.78
C ASP A 23 12.89 2.71 -8.67
N VAL A 24 12.52 1.79 -9.57
CA VAL A 24 13.05 0.42 -9.58
C VAL A 24 14.56 0.41 -9.90
N GLN A 25 15.01 1.29 -10.79
CA GLN A 25 16.43 1.42 -11.12
C GLN A 25 17.22 2.01 -9.94
N THR A 26 16.67 3.00 -9.24
CA THR A 26 17.29 3.59 -8.04
C THR A 26 17.41 2.56 -6.92
N TYR A 27 16.47 1.62 -6.85
CA TYR A 27 16.51 0.48 -5.95
C TYR A 27 17.57 -0.58 -6.33
N GLY A 28 18.12 -0.53 -7.56
CA GLY A 28 19.17 -1.43 -8.03
C GLY A 28 18.71 -2.83 -8.42
N ILE A 29 17.39 -3.03 -8.65
CA ILE A 29 16.83 -4.34 -8.99
C ILE A 29 16.80 -4.59 -10.51
N LEU A 30 16.58 -3.54 -11.30
CA LEU A 30 16.40 -3.67 -12.75
C LEU A 30 17.73 -3.48 -13.49
N ASN A 31 18.16 -4.51 -14.21
CA ASN A 31 19.30 -4.39 -15.11
C ASN A 31 18.92 -3.58 -16.37
N PRO A 32 19.85 -2.83 -16.98
CA PRO A 32 19.56 -2.04 -18.18
C PRO A 32 18.95 -2.85 -19.33
N GLU A 33 19.35 -4.11 -19.48
CA GLU A 33 18.87 -5.03 -20.53
C GLU A 33 17.41 -5.45 -20.34
N GLN A 34 16.92 -5.44 -19.10
CA GLN A 34 15.56 -5.85 -18.72
C GLN A 34 14.54 -4.71 -18.88
N ARG A 35 15.01 -3.48 -19.09
CA ARG A 35 14.17 -2.27 -19.14
C ARG A 35 13.12 -2.31 -20.25
N SER A 36 13.50 -2.74 -21.46
CA SER A 36 12.57 -2.81 -22.59
C SER A 36 11.47 -3.85 -22.37
N THR A 37 11.80 -4.98 -21.73
CA THR A 37 10.83 -6.00 -21.33
C THR A 37 9.82 -5.44 -20.35
N LEU A 38 10.28 -4.74 -19.30
CA LEU A 38 9.38 -4.13 -18.31
C LEU A 38 8.43 -3.11 -18.95
N VAL A 39 8.93 -2.21 -19.80
CA VAL A 39 8.08 -1.24 -20.53
C VAL A 39 7.01 -1.96 -21.33
N ARG A 40 7.38 -2.97 -22.12
CA ARG A 40 6.43 -3.74 -22.93
C ARG A 40 5.35 -4.38 -22.07
N LEU A 41 5.73 -5.01 -20.95
CA LEU A 41 4.77 -5.67 -20.05
C LEU A 41 3.82 -4.66 -19.39
N LEU A 42 4.30 -3.48 -19.01
CA LEU A 42 3.46 -2.41 -18.44
C LEU A 42 2.47 -1.87 -19.46
N GLU A 43 2.90 -1.67 -20.72
CA GLU A 43 2.01 -1.27 -21.81
C GLU A 43 0.96 -2.34 -22.10
N GLU A 44 1.35 -3.61 -22.18
CA GLU A 44 0.45 -4.74 -22.37
C GLU A 44 -0.57 -4.85 -21.23
N ALA A 45 -0.12 -4.67 -19.98
CA ALA A 45 -1.00 -4.70 -18.82
C ALA A 45 -2.01 -3.55 -18.83
N ARG A 46 -1.58 -2.33 -19.20
CA ARG A 46 -2.50 -1.19 -19.38
C ARG A 46 -3.54 -1.44 -20.46
N THR A 47 -3.14 -2.00 -21.60
CA THR A 47 -4.06 -2.24 -22.72
C THR A 47 -5.04 -3.39 -22.45
N SER A 48 -4.57 -4.46 -21.81
CA SER A 48 -5.41 -5.64 -21.54
C SER A 48 -6.20 -5.54 -20.23
N GLY A 49 -5.77 -4.70 -19.28
CA GLY A 49 -6.31 -4.66 -17.92
C GLY A 49 -5.91 -5.88 -17.08
N GLU A 50 -5.01 -6.73 -17.58
CA GLU A 50 -4.61 -7.97 -16.93
C GLU A 50 -3.20 -7.86 -16.32
N LEU A 51 -3.01 -8.57 -15.21
CA LEU A 51 -1.70 -8.86 -14.63
C LEU A 51 -0.78 -9.54 -15.66
N LYS A 52 0.48 -9.09 -15.75
CA LYS A 52 1.52 -9.72 -16.56
C LYS A 52 2.67 -10.19 -15.69
N GLU A 53 3.13 -11.41 -15.96
CA GLU A 53 4.30 -11.97 -15.28
C GLU A 53 5.58 -11.36 -15.83
N PHE A 54 6.49 -10.99 -14.94
CA PHE A 54 7.84 -10.57 -15.25
C PHE A 54 8.85 -11.52 -14.58
N PRO A 55 9.15 -12.66 -15.24
CA PRO A 55 9.90 -13.75 -14.61
C PRO A 55 11.36 -13.39 -14.32
N ASP A 56 11.97 -12.46 -15.06
CA ASP A 56 13.38 -12.10 -14.94
C ASP A 56 13.77 -11.59 -13.54
N ILE A 57 12.82 -11.03 -12.81
CA ILE A 57 13.01 -10.52 -11.44
C ILE A 57 11.98 -11.11 -10.46
N ASN A 58 11.32 -12.21 -10.81
CA ASN A 58 10.26 -12.84 -10.00
C ASN A 58 9.17 -11.83 -9.58
N ALA A 59 8.56 -11.15 -10.55
CA ALA A 59 7.60 -10.08 -10.30
C ALA A 59 6.33 -10.21 -11.15
N HIS A 60 5.31 -9.45 -10.78
CA HIS A 60 4.16 -9.15 -11.63
C HIS A 60 4.04 -7.65 -11.88
N VAL A 61 3.48 -7.29 -13.03
CA VAL A 61 3.10 -5.92 -13.35
C VAL A 61 1.63 -5.79 -13.67
N GLY A 62 1.10 -4.61 -13.43
CA GLY A 62 -0.04 -4.11 -14.18
C GLY A 62 -0.52 -2.75 -13.71
N VAL A 63 -1.83 -2.55 -13.64
CA VAL A 63 -2.41 -1.21 -13.47
C VAL A 63 -3.50 -1.25 -12.41
N ASP A 64 -3.36 -0.37 -11.41
CA ASP A 64 -4.44 0.00 -10.51
C ASP A 64 -5.38 0.92 -11.28
N GLN A 65 -6.56 0.41 -11.64
CA GLN A 65 -7.51 1.15 -12.46
C GLN A 65 -8.22 2.27 -11.71
N GLU A 66 -8.31 2.19 -10.38
CA GLU A 66 -8.95 3.24 -9.58
C GLU A 66 -8.06 4.47 -9.45
N LYS A 67 -6.75 4.24 -9.30
CA LYS A 67 -5.75 5.30 -9.14
C LYS A 67 -5.04 5.69 -10.45
N GLU A 68 -5.29 4.94 -11.53
CA GLU A 68 -4.59 5.05 -12.81
C GLU A 68 -3.05 4.93 -12.67
N GLU A 69 -2.60 4.04 -11.78
CA GLU A 69 -1.18 3.84 -11.47
C GLU A 69 -0.66 2.53 -12.05
N PHE A 70 0.55 2.56 -12.61
CA PHE A 70 1.30 1.34 -12.90
C PHE A 70 1.84 0.74 -11.61
N VAL A 71 1.72 -0.57 -11.47
CA VAL A 71 2.17 -1.34 -10.32
C VAL A 71 3.20 -2.38 -10.76
N LEU A 72 4.32 -2.47 -10.05
CA LEU A 72 5.28 -3.58 -10.11
C LEU A 72 5.39 -4.19 -8.72
N ALA A 73 5.04 -5.46 -8.59
CA ALA A 73 5.16 -6.22 -7.35
C ALA A 73 6.22 -7.31 -7.49
N ILE A 74 7.31 -7.18 -6.76
CA ILE A 74 8.47 -8.09 -6.78
C ILE A 74 8.39 -9.02 -5.58
N HIS A 75 8.34 -10.32 -5.83
CA HIS A 75 8.06 -11.30 -4.79
C HIS A 75 9.26 -11.60 -3.89
N ASP A 76 8.97 -11.84 -2.62
CA ASP A 76 9.91 -12.29 -1.59
C ASP A 76 11.09 -11.33 -1.32
N VAL A 77 10.94 -10.05 -1.69
CA VAL A 77 11.92 -9.00 -1.40
C VAL A 77 11.46 -8.20 -0.19
N TYR A 78 12.25 -8.28 0.89
CA TYR A 78 11.93 -7.60 2.14
C TYR A 78 12.49 -6.18 2.19
N ASP A 79 11.61 -5.20 2.33
CA ASP A 79 11.93 -3.82 2.72
C ASP A 79 10.87 -3.32 3.72
N PRO A 80 11.23 -3.07 4.99
CA PRO A 80 10.28 -2.58 5.98
C PRO A 80 9.70 -1.21 5.62
N ARG A 81 10.44 -0.35 4.90
CA ARG A 81 9.93 0.97 4.51
C ARG A 81 8.84 0.84 3.47
N ASN A 82 9.13 0.13 2.39
CA ASN A 82 8.15 -0.15 1.36
C ASN A 82 6.92 -0.87 1.93
N LEU A 83 7.14 -1.88 2.78
CA LEU A 83 6.05 -2.64 3.40
C LEU A 83 5.12 -1.75 4.24
N LEU A 84 5.67 -0.80 5.00
CA LEU A 84 4.89 0.15 5.80
C LEU A 84 4.19 1.21 4.93
N THR A 85 4.82 1.68 3.85
CA THR A 85 4.19 2.57 2.86
C THR A 85 2.98 1.89 2.23
N VAL A 86 3.14 0.64 1.78
CA VAL A 86 2.06 -0.15 1.19
C VAL A 86 0.96 -0.38 2.21
N LEU A 87 1.30 -0.72 3.46
CA LEU A 87 0.30 -0.88 4.51
C LEU A 87 -0.50 0.42 4.69
N PHE A 88 0.16 1.56 4.82
CA PHE A 88 -0.52 2.86 4.97
C PHE A 88 -1.53 3.11 3.85
N GLU A 89 -1.10 2.98 2.59
CA GLU A 89 -1.98 3.17 1.44
C GLU A 89 -3.19 2.24 1.47
N ARG A 90 -3.00 0.97 1.82
CA ARG A 90 -4.11 0.00 1.88
C ARG A 90 -5.07 0.28 3.04
N LEU A 91 -4.57 0.78 4.17
CA LEU A 91 -5.42 1.15 5.30
C LEU A 91 -6.29 2.38 4.98
N THR A 92 -5.76 3.35 4.24
CA THR A 92 -6.46 4.59 3.88
C THR A 92 -7.32 4.47 2.62
N SER A 93 -7.09 3.45 1.80
CA SER A 93 -7.92 3.13 0.63
C SER A 93 -9.14 2.29 1.02
N ARG A 94 -10.19 2.31 0.19
CA ARG A 94 -11.32 1.37 0.28
C ARG A 94 -11.01 0.17 -0.60
N GLU A 95 -10.92 -1.02 -0.01
CA GLU A 95 -10.64 -2.26 -0.74
C GLU A 95 -11.86 -3.19 -0.85
N GLU A 96 -12.91 -2.93 -0.06
CA GLU A 96 -14.18 -3.67 -0.13
C GLU A 96 -15.39 -2.71 -0.24
N GLU A 97 -16.43 -3.17 -0.95
CA GLU A 97 -17.67 -2.41 -1.10
C GLU A 97 -18.45 -2.32 0.22
N ASP A 98 -18.51 -3.42 1.00
CA ASP A 98 -19.16 -3.39 2.31
C ASP A 98 -18.23 -2.75 3.36
N PRO A 99 -18.67 -1.68 4.07
CA PRO A 99 -17.79 -0.99 5.02
C PRO A 99 -17.34 -1.85 6.20
N GLN A 100 -18.14 -2.82 6.62
CA GLN A 100 -17.77 -3.71 7.72
C GLN A 100 -16.72 -4.74 7.26
N MET A 101 -16.87 -5.28 6.05
CA MET A 101 -15.84 -6.13 5.44
C MET A 101 -14.55 -5.35 5.18
N ASP A 102 -14.63 -4.11 4.69
CA ASP A 102 -13.47 -3.24 4.46
C ASP A 102 -12.70 -2.98 5.77
N LYS A 103 -13.43 -2.70 6.85
CA LYS A 103 -12.83 -2.56 8.19
C LYS A 103 -12.15 -3.84 8.64
N GLU A 104 -12.85 -4.98 8.59
CA GLU A 104 -12.28 -6.27 8.99
C GLU A 104 -11.05 -6.65 8.17
N HIS A 105 -11.05 -6.34 6.88
CA HIS A 105 -9.91 -6.53 6.00
C HIS A 105 -8.73 -5.66 6.44
N ALA A 106 -8.93 -4.35 6.64
CA ALA A 106 -7.89 -3.44 7.09
C ALA A 106 -7.23 -3.88 8.41
N LEU A 107 -8.02 -4.38 9.38
CA LEU A 107 -7.47 -4.88 10.65
C LEU A 107 -6.61 -6.14 10.45
N LYS A 108 -6.99 -7.04 9.53
CA LYS A 108 -6.17 -8.20 9.17
C LYS A 108 -4.86 -7.80 8.49
N LEU A 109 -4.86 -6.72 7.69
CA LEU A 109 -3.65 -6.20 7.06
C LEU A 109 -2.63 -5.74 8.09
N ILE A 110 -3.06 -5.03 9.14
CA ILE A 110 -2.17 -4.61 10.23
C ILE A 110 -1.46 -5.82 10.85
N GLU A 111 -2.20 -6.88 11.17
CA GLU A 111 -1.61 -8.08 11.76
C GLU A 111 -0.65 -8.80 10.81
N SER A 112 -1.03 -8.91 9.53
CA SER A 112 -0.23 -9.60 8.50
C SER A 112 1.08 -8.87 8.24
N TYR A 113 1.00 -7.58 7.85
CA TYR A 113 2.15 -6.77 7.44
C TYR A 113 3.12 -6.56 8.62
N LEU A 114 2.61 -6.19 9.79
CA LEU A 114 3.47 -6.00 10.95
C LEU A 114 3.99 -7.34 11.51
N GLY A 115 3.26 -8.45 11.33
CA GLY A 115 3.75 -9.77 11.68
C GLY A 115 4.98 -10.21 10.89
N VAL A 116 5.08 -9.81 9.61
CA VAL A 116 6.30 -10.01 8.80
C VAL A 116 7.48 -9.27 9.41
N ILE A 117 7.29 -8.00 9.78
CA ILE A 117 8.33 -7.17 10.40
C ILE A 117 8.76 -7.75 11.76
N GLU A 118 7.82 -8.07 12.65
CA GLU A 118 8.12 -8.68 13.96
C GLU A 118 8.98 -9.95 13.80
N LYS A 119 8.66 -10.79 12.80
CA LYS A 119 9.39 -12.02 12.53
C LYS A 119 10.78 -11.78 11.96
N ARG A 120 10.92 -10.88 10.99
CA ARG A 120 12.18 -10.59 10.28
C ARG A 120 13.16 -9.83 11.17
N GLU A 121 12.68 -8.82 11.88
CA GLU A 121 13.48 -7.91 12.72
C GLU A 121 13.57 -8.36 14.18
N ARG A 122 12.80 -9.38 14.58
CA ARG A 122 12.76 -9.93 15.96
C ARG A 122 12.37 -8.88 17.00
N VAL A 123 11.47 -7.98 16.62
CA VAL A 123 10.91 -6.93 17.47
C VAL A 123 9.51 -7.29 17.94
N ASN A 124 9.04 -6.62 18.99
CA ASN A 124 7.66 -6.73 19.48
C ASN A 124 6.92 -5.43 19.17
N LEU A 125 5.85 -5.52 18.36
CA LEU A 125 5.04 -4.40 17.92
C LEU A 125 3.60 -4.45 18.50
N GLN A 126 3.34 -5.26 19.52
CA GLN A 126 1.99 -5.47 20.08
C GLN A 126 1.29 -4.15 20.46
N GLU A 127 1.98 -3.24 21.15
CA GLU A 127 1.39 -1.95 21.54
C GLU A 127 1.12 -1.04 20.34
N VAL A 128 1.98 -1.08 19.31
CA VAL A 128 1.79 -0.30 18.08
C VAL A 128 0.62 -0.87 17.27
N LYS A 129 0.54 -2.19 17.11
CA LYS A 129 -0.59 -2.91 16.49
C LYS A 129 -1.90 -2.53 17.14
N LYS A 130 -1.97 -2.55 18.48
CA LYS A 130 -3.17 -2.17 19.22
C LYS A 130 -3.61 -0.73 18.93
N LYS A 131 -2.67 0.22 18.92
CA LYS A 131 -2.96 1.63 18.59
C LYS A 131 -3.42 1.80 17.15
N LEU A 132 -2.74 1.16 16.20
CA LEU A 132 -3.12 1.17 14.78
C LEU A 132 -4.52 0.58 14.59
N ILE A 133 -4.82 -0.57 15.18
CA ILE A 133 -6.15 -1.20 15.10
C ILE A 133 -7.24 -0.27 15.62
N GLN A 134 -7.03 0.38 16.76
CA GLN A 134 -7.99 1.33 17.33
C GLN A 134 -8.21 2.53 16.40
N LEU A 135 -7.13 3.10 15.90
CA LEU A 135 -7.18 4.28 15.03
C LEU A 135 -7.81 3.95 13.68
N THR A 136 -7.38 2.86 13.03
CA THR A 136 -7.94 2.38 11.75
C THR A 136 -9.42 2.01 11.91
N SER A 137 -9.82 1.35 12.99
CA SER A 137 -11.25 1.05 13.23
C SER A 137 -12.06 2.34 13.28
N SER A 138 -11.63 3.33 14.08
CA SER A 138 -12.31 4.62 14.20
C SER A 138 -12.37 5.34 12.85
N MET A 139 -11.28 5.32 12.09
CA MET A 139 -11.20 5.91 10.74
C MET A 139 -12.19 5.24 9.78
N LYS A 140 -12.23 3.91 9.72
CA LYS A 140 -13.14 3.15 8.83
C LYS A 140 -14.60 3.36 9.21
N ASP A 141 -14.92 3.33 10.51
CA ASP A 141 -16.26 3.66 11.01
C ASP A 141 -16.66 5.08 10.63
N THR A 142 -15.73 6.04 10.75
CA THR A 142 -15.93 7.43 10.32
C THR A 142 -16.20 7.52 8.83
N MET A 143 -15.33 6.95 7.98
CA MET A 143 -15.47 6.95 6.52
C MET A 143 -16.79 6.31 6.06
N ALA A 144 -17.24 5.25 6.72
CA ALA A 144 -18.49 4.55 6.40
C ALA A 144 -19.72 5.46 6.56
N LEU A 145 -19.73 6.35 7.56
CA LEU A 145 -20.83 7.32 7.76
C LEU A 145 -20.96 8.28 6.58
N PHE A 146 -19.85 8.64 5.94
CA PHE A 146 -19.84 9.58 4.82
C PHE A 146 -20.20 8.97 3.47
N GLN A 147 -20.32 7.63 3.37
CA GLN A 147 -20.69 6.97 2.11
C GLN A 147 -22.19 7.10 1.78
N GLY A 148 -23.03 7.50 2.75
CA GLY A 148 -24.48 7.59 2.59
C GLY A 148 -25.03 8.99 2.31
N ASP A 149 -24.20 10.03 2.39
CA ASP A 149 -24.63 11.42 2.41
C ASP A 149 -24.14 12.19 1.17
N GLU A 150 -25.01 13.01 0.56
CA GLU A 150 -24.62 13.94 -0.51
C GLU A 150 -23.93 15.16 0.10
N PHE A 151 -22.61 15.24 -0.06
CA PHE A 151 -21.81 16.40 0.38
C PHE A 151 -21.56 17.38 -0.76
N SER A 152 -21.45 18.66 -0.41
CA SER A 152 -20.93 19.67 -1.33
C SER A 152 -19.40 19.55 -1.45
N ASP A 153 -18.82 20.01 -2.57
CA ASP A 153 -17.37 19.98 -2.78
C ASP A 153 -16.58 20.68 -1.66
N GLN A 154 -17.12 21.78 -1.10
CA GLN A 154 -16.51 22.49 0.03
C GLN A 154 -16.53 21.71 1.34
N ASP A 155 -17.57 20.89 1.55
CA ASP A 155 -17.68 20.06 2.75
C ASP A 155 -16.78 18.83 2.63
N LEU A 156 -16.61 18.28 1.41
CA LEU A 156 -15.65 17.22 1.13
C LEU A 156 -14.21 17.68 1.38
N GLU A 157 -13.83 18.88 0.96
CA GLU A 157 -12.48 19.41 1.20
C GLU A 157 -12.19 19.58 2.70
N LYS A 158 -13.14 20.15 3.45
CA LYS A 158 -13.01 20.28 4.92
C LYS A 158 -12.97 18.93 5.61
N LEU A 159 -13.77 17.97 5.13
CA LEU A 159 -13.79 16.62 5.65
C LEU A 159 -12.46 15.93 5.40
N SER A 160 -11.90 16.04 4.20
CA SER A 160 -10.58 15.50 3.86
C SER A 160 -9.51 16.04 4.83
N GLN A 161 -9.46 17.36 5.02
CA GLN A 161 -8.49 17.97 5.95
C GLN A 161 -8.70 17.53 7.41
N ALA A 162 -9.95 17.28 7.82
CA ALA A 162 -10.25 16.77 9.16
C ALA A 162 -9.81 15.31 9.30
N LEU A 163 -10.04 14.47 8.29
CA LEU A 163 -9.59 13.08 8.24
C LEU A 163 -8.06 12.99 8.24
N ASP A 164 -7.38 13.86 7.49
CA ASP A 164 -5.92 13.92 7.43
C ASP A 164 -5.34 14.09 8.85
N LYS A 165 -5.80 15.12 9.57
CA LYS A 165 -5.32 15.44 10.92
C LYS A 165 -5.75 14.42 11.97
N ALA A 166 -6.97 13.90 11.88
CA ALA A 166 -7.50 12.98 12.88
C ALA A 166 -6.94 11.57 12.73
N TYR A 167 -6.62 11.15 11.50
CA TYR A 167 -6.34 9.74 11.20
C TYR A 167 -5.07 9.55 10.36
N PHE A 168 -4.90 10.21 9.23
CA PHE A 168 -3.79 9.89 8.32
C PHE A 168 -2.43 10.33 8.87
N GLU A 169 -2.33 11.54 9.43
CA GLU A 169 -1.13 12.01 10.12
C GLU A 169 -0.76 11.08 11.29
N PRO A 170 -1.66 10.78 12.26
CA PRO A 170 -1.34 9.84 13.34
C PRO A 170 -1.03 8.41 12.89
N LEU A 171 -1.65 7.92 11.80
CA LEU A 171 -1.30 6.61 11.21
C LEU A 171 0.14 6.64 10.68
N SER A 172 0.50 7.67 9.92
CA SER A 172 1.86 7.84 9.39
C SER A 172 2.89 7.89 10.51
N GLU A 173 2.65 8.70 11.55
CA GLU A 173 3.53 8.80 12.71
C GLU A 173 3.74 7.46 13.43
N LEU A 174 2.66 6.68 13.61
CA LEU A 174 2.75 5.36 14.23
C LEU A 174 3.59 4.40 13.39
N LEU A 175 3.44 4.42 12.07
CA LEU A 175 4.21 3.57 11.15
C LEU A 175 5.67 4.01 11.05
N GLU A 176 5.96 5.30 11.01
CA GLU A 176 7.33 5.84 11.08
C GLU A 176 8.02 5.46 12.40
N GLY A 177 7.28 5.46 13.52
CA GLY A 177 7.77 4.99 14.81
C GLY A 177 8.25 3.53 14.79
N ILE A 178 7.70 2.68 13.90
CA ILE A 178 8.16 1.31 13.69
C ILE A 178 9.55 1.31 13.06
N LEU A 179 9.79 2.14 12.04
CA LEU A 179 11.12 2.26 11.41
C LEU A 179 12.18 2.71 12.42
N VAL A 180 11.84 3.65 13.31
CA VAL A 180 12.73 4.07 14.40
C VAL A 180 13.02 2.91 15.36
N THR A 181 11.99 2.12 15.69
CA THR A 181 12.14 0.93 16.56
C THR A 181 13.05 -0.12 15.93
N ILE A 182 12.93 -0.35 14.62
CA ILE A 182 13.80 -1.29 13.90
C ILE A 182 15.24 -0.76 13.85
N ALA A 183 15.44 0.51 13.53
CA ALA A 183 16.77 1.11 13.41
C ALA A 183 17.52 1.25 14.75
N GLY A 184 16.80 1.24 15.88
CA GLY A 184 17.38 1.29 17.23
C GLY A 184 17.73 -0.08 17.83
N ASN A 185 17.39 -1.18 17.15
CA ASN A 185 17.80 -2.54 17.51
C ASN A 185 19.06 -2.98 16.76
#